data_AF-M8AMQ6-F1
#
_entry.id   AF-M8AMQ6-F1
#
_cell.length_a   1.000
_cell.length_b   1.000
_cell.length_c   1.000
_cell.angle_alpha   90.00
_cell.angle_beta   90.00
_cell.angle_gamma   90.00
#
_symmetry.space_group_name_H-M   'P 1'
#
loop_
_entity.id
_entity.type
_entity.pdbx_description
1 polymer ?
#
loop_
_entity_poly.entity_id
_entity_poly.type
_entity_poly.pdbx_seq_one_letter_code
_entity_poly.pdbx_strand_id
1 'polypeptide(L)'
;MSQCSGCGGGVASIVSGDLFERFLLHRNDAACLARGFYTYDAFLAAAGAFPAFGTTGDLDTRKREVAAFFGQTSHETTGGWPTAPDGPFSWGYCFKQEQGSPPSYCDQSADWPCAPGKQYYGRGPIQLTQDSAAGRVPGYGVITNVINGGIECGMGQNDRVADRIGFYKRYCDIFGIGYGDNLDCYNQLSFNIGLAVQ
;
A
#
# COMPACT_ATOMS: atom_id res chain seq x y z
N MET A 1 -26.51 -9.13 18.46
CA MET A 1 -25.92 -9.93 17.36
C MET A 1 -26.68 -9.60 16.08
N SER A 2 -26.19 -8.63 15.30
CA SER A 2 -26.79 -8.32 13.99
C SER A 2 -26.05 -9.12 12.94
N GLN A 3 -26.65 -10.22 12.51
CA GLN A 3 -26.14 -11.05 11.43
C GLN A 3 -26.38 -10.31 10.12
N CYS A 4 -25.31 -10.05 9.37
CA CYS A 4 -25.41 -9.55 8.01
C CYS A 4 -25.66 -10.73 7.07
N SER A 5 -26.89 -10.85 6.57
CA SER A 5 -27.29 -11.87 5.58
C SER A 5 -26.68 -11.54 4.21
N GLY A 6 -25.38 -11.84 4.02
CA GLY A 6 -24.69 -11.61 2.75
C GLY A 6 -23.15 -11.53 2.80
N CYS A 7 -22.51 -11.56 3.97
CA CYS A 7 -21.05 -11.34 4.13
C CYS A 7 -20.12 -12.46 3.61
N GLY A 8 -20.58 -13.36 2.75
CA GLY A 8 -19.80 -14.49 2.23
C GLY A 8 -19.16 -14.30 0.86
N GLY A 9 -19.03 -13.06 0.36
CA GLY A 9 -18.55 -12.78 -1.00
C GLY A 9 -17.48 -11.68 -1.04
N GLY A 10 -16.56 -11.78 -2.02
CA GLY A 10 -15.51 -10.78 -2.23
C GLY A 10 -14.32 -10.92 -1.29
N VAL A 11 -13.60 -9.82 -1.05
CA VAL A 11 -12.40 -9.80 -0.19
C VAL A 11 -12.69 -10.22 1.27
N ALA A 12 -13.94 -10.11 1.74
CA ALA A 12 -14.35 -10.55 3.08
C ALA A 12 -14.14 -12.06 3.30
N SER A 13 -14.08 -12.85 2.22
CA SER A 13 -13.77 -14.28 2.28
C SER A 13 -12.31 -14.59 2.66
N ILE A 14 -11.40 -13.62 2.49
CA ILE A 14 -9.98 -13.74 2.80
C ILE A 14 -9.54 -12.85 3.96
N VAL A 15 -10.16 -11.68 4.15
CA VAL A 15 -9.91 -10.78 5.27
C VAL A 15 -11.14 -10.71 6.16
N SER A 16 -11.12 -11.46 7.26
CA SER A 16 -12.11 -11.31 8.32
C SER A 16 -11.86 -10.04 9.14
N GLY A 17 -12.85 -9.63 9.93
CA GLY A 17 -12.70 -8.53 10.88
C GLY A 17 -11.51 -8.77 11.83
N ASP A 18 -11.39 -9.97 12.40
CA ASP A 18 -10.27 -10.32 13.30
C ASP A 18 -8.91 -10.25 12.59
N LEU A 19 -8.86 -10.61 11.30
CA LEU A 19 -7.63 -10.51 10.53
C LEU A 19 -7.26 -9.05 10.26
N PHE A 20 -8.25 -8.21 9.93
CA PHE A 20 -8.07 -6.77 9.76
C PHE A 20 -7.54 -6.11 11.04
N GLU A 21 -8.09 -6.48 12.21
CA GLU A 21 -7.60 -5.99 13.50
C GLU A 21 -6.17 -6.45 13.81
N ARG A 22 -5.80 -7.69 13.44
CA ARG A 22 -4.41 -8.17 13.58
C ARG A 22 -3.45 -7.47 12.63
N PHE A 23 -3.90 -7.16 11.41
CA PHE A 23 -3.09 -6.44 10.43
C PHE A 23 -2.76 -5.04 10.96
N LEU A 24 -3.78 -4.32 11.38
CA LEU A 24 -3.66 -2.92 11.76
C LEU A 24 -3.77 -2.74 13.28
N LEU A 25 -2.92 -3.48 13.99
CA LEU A 25 -2.99 -3.71 15.44
C LEU A 25 -3.03 -2.41 16.25
N HIS A 26 -2.14 -1.45 15.94
CA HIS A 26 -2.01 -0.21 16.71
C HIS A 26 -2.66 1.02 16.07
N ARG A 27 -3.42 0.87 14.96
CA ARG A 27 -4.01 2.03 14.25
C ARG A 27 -4.95 2.89 15.12
N ASN A 28 -5.54 2.28 16.14
CA ASN A 28 -6.46 2.92 17.09
C ASN A 28 -5.81 3.30 18.42
N ASP A 29 -4.48 3.16 18.52
CA ASP A 29 -3.73 3.60 19.70
C ASP A 29 -3.93 5.11 19.92
N ALA A 30 -3.81 5.55 21.17
CA ALA A 30 -3.98 6.95 21.54
C ALA A 30 -2.96 7.87 20.86
N ALA A 31 -1.79 7.37 20.50
CA ALA A 31 -0.75 8.09 19.77
C ALA A 31 -1.08 8.30 18.28
N CYS A 32 -2.03 7.56 17.72
CA CYS A 32 -2.37 7.65 16.30
C CYS A 32 -3.40 8.75 16.00
N LEU A 33 -3.04 9.66 15.09
CA LEU A 33 -3.88 10.79 14.68
C LEU A 33 -5.10 10.34 13.84
N ALA A 34 -5.04 9.14 13.26
CA ALA A 34 -6.14 8.52 12.53
C ALA A 34 -6.99 7.57 13.39
N ARG A 35 -6.80 7.51 14.72
CA ARG A 35 -7.56 6.60 15.60
C ARG A 35 -9.08 6.69 15.34
N GLY A 36 -9.71 5.54 15.15
CA GLY A 36 -11.14 5.39 14.85
C GLY A 36 -11.55 5.72 13.41
N PHE A 37 -10.65 6.18 12.54
CA PHE A 37 -10.98 6.53 11.16
C PHE A 37 -11.05 5.30 10.23
N TYR A 38 -10.07 4.40 10.35
CA TYR A 38 -9.96 3.22 9.49
C TYR A 38 -10.74 2.04 10.09
N THR A 39 -11.95 1.83 9.60
CA THR A 39 -12.82 0.74 10.06
C THR A 39 -12.89 -0.40 9.04
N TYR A 40 -13.16 -1.62 9.53
CA TYR A 40 -13.34 -2.78 8.67
C TYR A 40 -14.54 -2.61 7.72
N ASP A 41 -15.63 -1.99 8.19
CA ASP A 41 -16.80 -1.70 7.35
C ASP A 41 -16.46 -0.73 6.20
N ALA A 42 -15.65 0.30 6.47
CA ALA A 42 -15.19 1.21 5.43
C ALA A 42 -14.28 0.51 4.42
N PHE A 43 -13.42 -0.41 4.88
CA PHE A 43 -12.62 -1.26 4.01
C PHE A 43 -13.50 -2.14 3.10
N LEU A 44 -14.50 -2.83 3.64
CA LEU A 44 -15.39 -3.66 2.84
C LEU A 44 -16.22 -2.82 1.85
N ALA A 45 -16.70 -1.66 2.27
CA ALA A 45 -17.43 -0.75 1.39
C ALA A 45 -16.55 -0.28 0.21
N ALA A 46 -15.29 0.09 0.47
CA ALA A 46 -14.35 0.49 -0.56
C ALA A 46 -13.99 -0.68 -1.49
N ALA A 47 -13.72 -1.86 -0.94
CA ALA A 47 -13.41 -3.06 -1.72
C ALA A 47 -14.60 -3.50 -2.59
N GLY A 48 -15.84 -3.26 -2.15
CA GLY A 48 -17.05 -3.51 -2.93
C GLY A 48 -17.10 -2.74 -4.25
N ALA A 49 -16.39 -1.61 -4.38
CA ALA A 49 -16.26 -0.87 -5.63
C ALA A 49 -15.27 -1.50 -6.62
N PHE A 50 -14.43 -2.43 -6.16
CA PHE A 50 -13.38 -3.09 -6.94
C PHE A 50 -13.52 -4.62 -6.81
N PRO A 51 -14.51 -5.24 -7.47
CA PRO A 51 -14.88 -6.64 -7.23
C PRO A 51 -13.77 -7.66 -7.55
N ALA A 52 -12.78 -7.28 -8.36
CA ALA A 52 -11.60 -8.11 -8.68
C ALA A 52 -10.54 -8.14 -7.57
N PHE A 53 -10.56 -7.16 -6.66
CA PHE A 53 -9.60 -7.02 -5.57
C PHE A 53 -9.77 -8.15 -4.56
N GLY A 54 -8.71 -8.94 -4.35
CA GLY A 54 -8.71 -10.07 -3.42
C GLY A 54 -9.58 -11.25 -3.88
N THR A 55 -9.98 -11.27 -5.16
CA THR A 55 -10.82 -12.33 -5.74
C THR A 55 -10.23 -12.93 -7.03
N THR A 56 -9.12 -12.37 -7.52
CA THR A 56 -8.45 -12.80 -8.75
C THR A 56 -7.39 -13.87 -8.46
N GLY A 57 -7.36 -14.94 -9.25
CA GLY A 57 -6.38 -16.03 -9.12
C GLY A 57 -6.70 -17.05 -8.03
N ASP A 58 -5.70 -17.85 -7.65
CA ASP A 58 -5.78 -18.81 -6.55
C ASP A 58 -5.77 -18.14 -5.17
N LEU A 59 -6.02 -18.90 -4.11
CA LEU A 59 -6.13 -18.37 -2.74
C LEU A 59 -4.87 -17.63 -2.30
N ASP A 60 -3.70 -18.16 -2.60
CA ASP A 60 -2.43 -17.55 -2.22
C ASP A 60 -2.19 -16.25 -2.98
N THR A 61 -2.57 -16.19 -4.26
CA THR A 61 -2.52 -14.97 -5.08
C THR A 61 -3.43 -13.89 -4.51
N ARG A 62 -4.66 -14.24 -4.13
CA ARG A 62 -5.61 -13.29 -3.51
C ARG A 62 -5.11 -12.76 -2.17
N LYS A 63 -4.58 -13.64 -1.31
CA LYS A 63 -3.95 -13.25 -0.04
C LYS A 63 -2.74 -12.35 -0.28
N ARG A 64 -1.94 -12.65 -1.31
CA ARG A 64 -0.75 -11.87 -1.68
C ARG A 64 -1.10 -10.48 -2.19
N GLU A 65 -2.14 -10.36 -3.01
CA GLU A 65 -2.67 -9.08 -3.47
C GLU A 65 -3.07 -8.20 -2.28
N VAL A 66 -3.82 -8.77 -1.33
CA VAL A 66 -4.24 -8.06 -0.12
C VAL A 66 -3.05 -7.72 0.79
N ALA A 67 -2.11 -8.64 0.99
CA ALA A 67 -0.89 -8.40 1.76
C ALA A 67 -0.07 -7.26 1.15
N ALA A 68 0.06 -7.23 -0.19
CA ALA A 68 0.77 -6.18 -0.90
C ALA A 68 0.05 -4.83 -0.75
N PHE A 69 -1.27 -4.80 -0.90
CA PHE A 69 -2.08 -3.60 -0.70
C PHE A 69 -1.91 -3.02 0.72
N PHE A 70 -2.12 -3.83 1.75
CA PHE A 70 -1.94 -3.39 3.13
C PHE A 70 -0.47 -3.05 3.43
N GLY A 71 0.48 -3.77 2.85
CA GLY A 71 1.91 -3.52 3.00
C GLY A 71 2.29 -2.11 2.58
N GLN A 72 1.89 -1.74 1.36
CA GLN A 72 2.19 -0.43 0.79
C GLN A 72 1.47 0.70 1.53
N THR A 73 0.17 0.56 1.74
CA THR A 73 -0.64 1.58 2.40
C THR A 73 -0.28 1.78 3.88
N SER A 74 0.22 0.75 4.54
CA SER A 74 0.73 0.85 5.92
C SER A 74 2.02 1.63 6.00
N HIS A 75 2.92 1.48 5.03
CA HIS A 75 4.11 2.33 4.92
C HIS A 75 3.74 3.81 4.75
N GLU A 76 2.81 4.12 3.82
CA GLU A 76 2.38 5.51 3.58
C GLU A 76 1.79 6.21 4.82
N THR A 77 1.33 5.42 5.80
CA THR A 77 0.60 5.91 6.97
C THR A 77 1.23 5.46 8.28
N THR A 78 2.48 4.99 8.25
CA THR A 78 3.11 4.36 9.40
C THR A 78 3.36 5.36 10.52
N GLY A 79 3.05 4.95 11.75
CA GLY A 79 3.52 5.59 12.98
C GLY A 79 4.59 4.78 13.69
N GLY A 80 5.16 3.77 13.03
CA GLY A 80 6.14 2.85 13.62
C GLY A 80 7.50 3.49 13.86
N TRP A 81 8.18 3.02 14.90
CA TRP A 81 9.57 3.34 15.20
C TRP A 81 10.32 2.05 15.60
N PRO A 82 11.67 2.04 15.62
CA PRO A 82 12.45 0.81 15.77
C PRO A 82 12.12 -0.03 17.02
N THR A 83 11.71 0.59 18.11
CA THR A 83 11.36 -0.05 19.39
C THR A 83 9.87 0.03 19.70
N ALA A 84 9.03 0.20 18.68
CA ALA A 84 7.58 0.28 18.88
C ALA A 84 7.03 -1.03 19.46
N PRO A 85 6.00 -0.97 20.33
CA PRO A 85 5.28 -2.16 20.79
C PRO A 85 4.87 -3.05 19.61
N ASP A 86 5.13 -4.35 19.71
CA ASP A 86 4.86 -5.34 18.66
C ASP A 86 5.60 -5.10 17.32
N GLY A 87 6.66 -4.28 17.37
CA GLY A 87 7.53 -3.96 16.24
C GLY A 87 6.97 -2.88 15.31
N PRO A 88 7.83 -2.21 14.51
CA PRO A 88 7.44 -1.07 13.67
C PRO A 88 6.32 -1.40 12.67
N PHE A 89 6.27 -2.64 12.18
CA PHE A 89 5.34 -3.08 11.14
C PHE A 89 3.92 -3.38 11.66
N SER A 90 3.65 -3.13 12.94
CA SER A 90 2.30 -3.22 13.52
C SER A 90 1.60 -1.85 13.62
N TRP A 91 2.28 -0.78 13.21
CA TRP A 91 1.87 0.63 13.34
C TRP A 91 1.44 1.28 12.02
N GLY A 92 1.02 0.48 11.04
CA GLY A 92 0.39 0.99 9.82
C GLY A 92 -0.94 1.70 10.12
N TYR A 93 -1.36 2.60 9.23
CA TYR A 93 -2.66 3.30 9.33
C TYR A 93 -2.78 4.22 10.55
N CYS A 94 -1.65 4.70 11.08
CA CYS A 94 -1.61 5.61 12.23
C CYS A 94 -1.94 7.06 11.84
N PHE A 95 -1.64 7.43 10.58
CA PHE A 95 -1.93 8.75 10.00
C PHE A 95 -2.94 8.65 8.84
N LYS A 96 -3.70 9.73 8.61
CA LYS A 96 -4.68 9.86 7.50
C LYS A 96 -4.37 11.00 6.53
N GLN A 97 -3.34 11.78 6.85
CA GLN A 97 -2.89 12.93 6.10
C GLN A 97 -1.39 13.08 6.30
N GLU A 98 -0.72 13.59 5.27
CA GLU A 98 0.71 13.85 5.27
C GLU A 98 1.09 14.85 6.38
N GLN A 99 2.21 14.59 7.06
CA GLN A 99 2.70 15.39 8.17
C GLN A 99 3.70 16.46 7.68
N GLY A 100 3.79 17.59 8.38
CA GLY A 100 4.91 18.52 8.18
C GLY A 100 4.77 19.52 7.02
N SER A 101 3.58 20.10 6.81
CA SER A 101 3.32 21.15 5.81
C SER A 101 3.75 20.79 4.39
N PRO A 102 3.13 19.76 3.78
CA PRO A 102 3.46 19.33 2.43
C PRO A 102 3.18 20.44 1.39
N PRO A 103 3.95 20.49 0.29
CA PRO A 103 3.65 21.37 -0.83
C PRO A 103 2.27 21.03 -1.43
N SER A 104 1.71 21.93 -2.22
CA SER A 104 0.36 21.75 -2.79
C SER A 104 0.26 20.62 -3.83
N TYR A 105 1.41 20.11 -4.31
CA TYR A 105 1.54 19.14 -5.42
C TYR A 105 0.71 19.55 -6.65
N CYS A 106 0.64 20.85 -6.92
CA CYS A 106 -0.08 21.44 -8.03
C CYS A 106 0.91 22.14 -8.96
N ASP A 107 1.16 21.53 -10.11
CA ASP A 107 1.82 22.19 -11.24
C ASP A 107 0.73 22.77 -12.14
N GLN A 108 0.59 24.10 -12.15
CA GLN A 108 -0.39 24.80 -12.98
C GLN A 108 -0.16 24.49 -14.46
N SER A 109 -1.16 23.89 -15.11
CA SER A 109 -1.17 23.62 -16.55
C SER A 109 -2.48 24.07 -17.18
N ALA A 110 -2.43 24.50 -18.45
CA ALA A 110 -3.61 24.85 -19.23
C ALA A 110 -4.55 23.63 -19.43
N ASP A 111 -3.97 22.43 -19.47
CA ASP A 111 -4.72 21.18 -19.66
C ASP A 111 -5.26 20.62 -18.33
N TRP A 112 -4.63 20.98 -17.20
CA TRP A 112 -4.97 20.49 -15.86
C TRP A 112 -4.96 21.64 -14.83
N PRO A 113 -5.93 22.57 -14.90
CA PRO A 113 -5.98 23.70 -13.97
C PRO A 113 -6.26 23.21 -12.55
N CYS A 114 -5.43 23.63 -11.60
CA CYS A 114 -5.65 23.30 -10.20
C CYS A 114 -6.91 24.00 -9.68
N ALA A 115 -7.81 23.22 -9.09
CA ALA A 115 -9.01 23.75 -8.47
C ALA A 115 -8.63 24.53 -7.18
N PRO A 116 -9.21 25.73 -6.95
CA PRO A 116 -8.92 26.52 -5.75
C PRO A 116 -9.10 25.70 -4.46
N GLY A 117 -8.06 25.66 -3.63
CA GLY A 117 -8.09 24.97 -2.33
C GLY A 117 -8.01 23.44 -2.38
N LYS A 118 -7.59 22.84 -3.50
CA LYS A 118 -7.39 21.38 -3.64
C LYS A 118 -5.91 20.99 -3.65
N GLN A 119 -5.61 19.81 -3.10
CA GLN A 119 -4.29 19.18 -3.06
C GLN A 119 -4.33 17.85 -3.83
N TYR A 120 -3.25 17.52 -4.54
CA TYR A 120 -3.21 16.44 -5.55
C TYR A 120 -2.14 15.38 -5.24
N TYR A 121 -2.17 14.81 -4.03
CA TYR A 121 -1.34 13.67 -3.65
C TYR A 121 -1.66 12.40 -4.48
N GLY A 122 -0.66 11.52 -4.64
CA GLY A 122 -0.68 10.39 -5.55
C GLY A 122 -1.85 9.42 -5.34
N ARG A 123 -2.45 8.95 -6.45
CA ARG A 123 -3.55 7.98 -6.46
C ARG A 123 -3.38 6.97 -7.61
N GLY A 124 -3.59 5.69 -7.30
CA GLY A 124 -3.87 4.63 -8.28
C GLY A 124 -2.64 3.89 -8.84
N PRO A 125 -2.78 2.59 -9.21
CA PRO A 125 -1.74 1.84 -9.90
C PRO A 125 -2.14 1.44 -11.34
N ILE A 126 -1.27 1.63 -12.35
CA ILE A 126 -1.43 1.00 -13.68
C ILE A 126 -0.10 0.65 -14.38
N GLN A 127 -0.17 -0.34 -15.29
CA GLN A 127 0.84 -1.25 -15.88
C GLN A 127 1.36 -0.89 -17.31
N LEU A 128 2.45 -1.51 -17.83
CA LEU A 128 2.50 -2.36 -19.07
C LEU A 128 3.92 -2.66 -19.71
N THR A 129 4.19 -3.96 -19.97
CA THR A 129 4.94 -4.67 -21.06
C THR A 129 6.34 -4.29 -21.60
N GLN A 130 6.96 -3.14 -21.30
CA GLN A 130 8.35 -2.82 -21.75
C GLN A 130 9.42 -2.91 -20.64
N ASP A 131 9.05 -3.53 -19.53
CA ASP A 131 9.73 -3.42 -18.23
C ASP A 131 10.98 -4.29 -18.04
N SER A 132 11.07 -5.44 -18.73
CA SER A 132 12.19 -6.36 -18.56
C SER A 132 13.54 -5.74 -18.95
N ALA A 133 13.55 -4.87 -19.98
CA ALA A 133 14.76 -4.16 -20.41
C ALA A 133 15.22 -3.09 -19.39
N ALA A 134 14.29 -2.62 -18.55
CA ALA A 134 14.54 -1.65 -17.49
C ALA A 134 14.87 -2.30 -16.13
N GLY A 135 15.08 -3.62 -16.11
CA GLY A 135 15.33 -4.40 -14.89
C GLY A 135 14.11 -4.55 -13.98
N ARG A 136 12.93 -4.11 -14.44
CA ARG A 136 11.67 -4.21 -13.69
C ARG A 136 11.11 -5.62 -13.88
N VAL A 137 11.07 -6.38 -12.79
CA VAL A 137 10.66 -7.78 -12.76
C VAL A 137 9.41 -7.97 -11.90
N PRO A 138 8.55 -8.95 -12.20
CA PRO A 138 7.38 -9.24 -11.37
C PRO A 138 7.77 -9.49 -9.90
N GLY A 139 7.12 -8.79 -8.98
CA GLY A 139 7.37 -8.88 -7.54
C GLY A 139 6.88 -7.67 -6.77
N TYR A 140 7.01 -7.69 -5.45
CA TYR A 140 6.57 -6.58 -4.60
C TYR A 140 7.37 -5.28 -4.87
N GLY A 141 8.62 -5.40 -5.31
CA GLY A 141 9.46 -4.26 -5.65
C GLY A 141 8.94 -3.42 -6.80
N VAL A 142 8.38 -4.05 -7.86
CA VAL A 142 7.82 -3.26 -8.98
C VAL A 142 6.56 -2.51 -8.56
N ILE A 143 5.83 -2.99 -7.53
CA ILE A 143 4.70 -2.26 -6.93
C ILE A 143 5.22 -0.99 -6.22
N THR A 144 6.31 -1.09 -5.46
CA THR A 144 6.97 0.09 -4.87
C THR A 144 7.43 1.09 -5.95
N ASN A 145 7.96 0.57 -7.06
CA ASN A 145 8.38 1.39 -8.20
C ASN A 145 7.21 2.15 -8.84
N VAL A 146 6.04 1.51 -8.98
CA VAL A 146 4.81 2.16 -9.46
C VAL A 146 4.33 3.26 -8.51
N ILE A 147 4.42 3.04 -7.19
CA ILE A 147 3.88 3.98 -6.19
C ILE A 147 4.79 5.21 -6.04
N ASN A 148 6.09 5.00 -5.86
CA ASN A 148 7.01 6.11 -5.55
C ASN A 148 8.43 5.90 -6.10
N GLY A 149 8.56 5.14 -7.19
CA GLY A 149 9.86 4.74 -7.73
C GLY A 149 10.75 5.90 -8.16
N GLY A 150 10.19 7.07 -8.45
CA GLY A 150 10.95 8.29 -8.76
C GLY A 150 11.90 8.73 -7.65
N ILE A 151 11.64 8.37 -6.39
CA ILE A 151 12.47 8.77 -5.25
C ILE A 151 12.92 7.60 -4.37
N GLU A 152 12.52 6.37 -4.69
CA GLU A 152 12.81 5.17 -3.88
C GLU A 152 13.54 4.06 -4.63
N CYS A 153 13.48 4.03 -5.97
CA CYS A 153 13.96 2.90 -6.76
C CYS A 153 15.15 3.28 -7.66
N GLY A 154 15.99 2.30 -7.99
CA GLY A 154 17.15 2.50 -8.88
C GLY A 154 18.31 3.29 -8.26
N MET A 155 18.31 3.45 -6.93
CA MET A 155 19.31 4.22 -6.18
C MET A 155 19.97 3.44 -5.04
N GLY A 156 19.87 2.10 -5.08
CA GLY A 156 20.41 1.22 -4.05
C GLY A 156 19.51 1.08 -2.82
N GLN A 157 20.04 0.41 -1.80
CA GLN A 157 19.31 0.11 -0.57
C GLN A 157 18.91 1.39 0.19
N ASN A 158 17.66 1.46 0.64
CA ASN A 158 17.15 2.58 1.42
C ASN A 158 16.05 2.12 2.39
N ASP A 159 15.89 2.89 3.47
CA ASP A 159 15.00 2.54 4.58
C ASP A 159 13.52 2.60 4.20
N ARG A 160 13.13 3.39 3.19
CA ARG A 160 11.72 3.51 2.75
C ARG A 160 11.24 2.21 2.11
N VAL A 161 12.00 1.71 1.14
CA VAL A 161 11.71 0.42 0.49
C VAL A 161 11.81 -0.71 1.52
N ALA A 162 12.78 -0.67 2.45
CA ALA A 162 12.89 -1.68 3.51
C ALA A 162 11.66 -1.69 4.43
N ASP A 163 11.10 -0.54 4.79
CA ASP A 163 9.90 -0.43 5.61
C ASP A 163 8.65 -0.97 4.87
N ARG A 164 8.47 -0.64 3.58
CA ARG A 164 7.42 -1.24 2.73
C ARG A 164 7.50 -2.77 2.72
N ILE A 165 8.71 -3.31 2.60
CA ILE A 165 8.95 -4.77 2.60
C ILE A 165 8.64 -5.36 3.98
N GLY A 166 8.98 -4.66 5.06
CA GLY A 166 8.72 -5.10 6.43
C GLY A 166 7.24 -5.31 6.72
N PHE A 167 6.39 -4.33 6.35
CA PHE A 167 4.93 -4.48 6.43
C PHE A 167 4.42 -5.65 5.59
N TYR A 168 4.84 -5.75 4.33
CA TYR A 168 4.43 -6.84 3.44
C TYR A 168 4.77 -8.22 4.01
N LYS A 169 6.00 -8.41 4.50
CA LYS A 169 6.41 -9.68 5.13
C LYS A 169 5.56 -10.03 6.33
N ARG A 170 5.31 -9.07 7.23
CA ARG A 170 4.43 -9.30 8.39
C ARG A 170 3.03 -9.74 7.96
N TYR A 171 2.44 -9.12 6.93
CA TYR A 171 1.11 -9.51 6.46
C TYR A 171 1.08 -10.87 5.78
N CYS A 172 2.11 -11.20 5.01
CA CYS A 172 2.30 -12.55 4.47
C CYS A 172 2.42 -13.60 5.59
N ASP A 173 3.17 -13.31 6.65
CA ASP A 173 3.33 -14.20 7.81
C ASP A 173 1.99 -14.44 8.51
N ILE A 174 1.19 -13.39 8.73
CA ILE A 174 -0.14 -13.52 9.34
C ILE A 174 -1.08 -14.34 8.44
N PHE A 175 -0.96 -14.23 7.12
CA PHE A 175 -1.71 -15.03 6.16
C PHE A 175 -1.21 -16.48 6.00
N GLY A 176 0.00 -16.77 6.48
CA GLY A 176 0.69 -18.05 6.28
C GLY A 176 1.09 -18.30 4.83
N ILE A 177 1.47 -17.26 4.08
CA ILE A 177 1.90 -17.38 2.67
C ILE A 177 3.35 -16.96 2.48
N GLY A 178 3.99 -17.47 1.42
CA GLY A 178 5.33 -17.03 1.03
C GLY A 178 5.35 -15.60 0.48
N TYR A 179 6.49 -14.92 0.68
CA TYR A 179 6.71 -13.54 0.25
C TYR A 179 6.82 -13.39 -1.27
N GLY A 180 7.27 -14.44 -1.96
CA GLY A 180 7.71 -14.37 -3.34
C GLY A 180 9.09 -13.71 -3.48
N ASP A 181 9.53 -13.57 -4.72
CA ASP A 181 10.83 -12.99 -5.06
C ASP A 181 10.71 -11.50 -5.43
N ASN A 182 11.85 -10.85 -5.67
CA ASN A 182 11.93 -9.46 -6.16
C ASN A 182 11.16 -8.47 -5.27
N LEU A 183 11.42 -8.54 -3.96
CA LEU A 183 10.71 -7.73 -2.97
C LEU A 183 11.11 -6.25 -3.00
N ASP A 184 12.33 -5.97 -3.45
CA ASP A 184 12.86 -4.61 -3.55
C ASP A 184 12.89 -4.09 -4.99
N CYS A 185 13.06 -2.78 -5.09
CA CYS A 185 13.29 -2.07 -6.34
C CYS A 185 14.66 -1.36 -6.36
N TYR A 186 15.61 -1.78 -5.52
CA TYR A 186 16.87 -1.05 -5.32
C TYR A 186 17.64 -0.85 -6.63
N ASN A 187 17.56 -1.85 -7.51
CA ASN A 187 18.22 -1.88 -8.81
C ASN A 187 17.24 -1.76 -10.00
N GLN A 188 15.95 -1.54 -9.74
CA GLN A 188 14.97 -1.38 -10.81
C GLN A 188 14.94 0.07 -11.28
N LEU A 189 15.02 0.32 -12.60
CA LEU A 189 14.88 1.68 -13.11
C LEU A 189 13.47 2.20 -12.80
N SER A 190 13.42 3.44 -12.31
CA SER A 190 12.16 4.12 -12.02
C SER A 190 11.28 4.23 -13.27
N PHE A 191 9.97 4.03 -13.13
CA PHE A 191 9.01 4.35 -14.20
C PHE A 191 9.04 5.85 -14.58
N ASN A 192 9.41 6.73 -13.65
CA ASN A 192 9.39 8.19 -13.84
C ASN A 192 10.63 8.75 -14.58
N ILE A 193 11.64 7.91 -14.88
CA ILE A 193 12.82 8.34 -15.66
C ILE A 193 12.64 8.06 -17.18
N GLY A 194 11.51 7.44 -17.57
CA GLY A 194 11.24 7.06 -18.97
C GLY A 194 10.67 8.15 -19.88
N LEU A 195 10.34 9.35 -19.39
CA LEU A 195 9.79 10.44 -20.22
C LEU A 195 10.84 11.43 -20.74
N ALA A 196 12.13 11.20 -20.49
CA ALA A 196 13.21 12.10 -20.94
C ALA A 196 13.96 11.62 -22.20
N VAL A 197 13.46 10.63 -22.93
CA VAL A 197 14.02 10.24 -24.24
C VAL A 197 12.90 9.98 -25.25
N GLN A 198 12.33 11.06 -25.78
CA GLN A 198 11.96 11.21 -27.20
C GLN A 198 11.81 12.68 -27.55
#